data_AF-A0A7S0NL69-F1
#
_entry.id   AF-A0A7S0NL69-F1
#
_cell.length_a   1.000
_cell.length_b   1.000
_cell.length_c   1.000
_cell.angle_alpha   90.00
_cell.angle_beta   90.00
_cell.angle_gamma   90.00
#
_symmetry.space_group_name_H-M   'P 1'
#
loop_
_entity.id
_entity.type
_entity.pdbx_description
1 polymer ?
#
loop_
_entity_poly.entity_id
_entity_poly.type
_entity_poly.pdbx_seq_one_letter_code
_entity_poly.pdbx_strand_id
1 'polypeptide(L)'
;RHNSRLTTLRTSKRDMSATAAIHTGRITLGAPARVAQTRRHAKPARHSRIVARAADERAKLPKEYTFHSPGSVQETDDAVVFAHQTPEEAGKWKDSSVFHVGDGSSDPVRLGVVIGEFHNRLMDRMLEDARVSAAAMGGTIDQVVWVPGTYEAPLVVERMLEDDALDAVCVVGYIEKGSTLHGQEMGATCSLIFKQLELEYGKPVGMGIIGPGATAEQAEGRVAYAGNAIRASIRMARYMAKK
;
A
#
# COMPACT_ATOMS: atom_id res chain seq x y z
N ARG A 1 43.95 -19.15 -50.81
CA ARG A 1 45.17 -18.62 -50.15
C ARG A 1 44.72 -17.95 -48.84
N HIS A 2 44.42 -18.66 -47.76
CA HIS A 2 45.28 -19.34 -46.76
C HIS A 2 46.21 -18.42 -45.94
N ASN A 3 45.83 -18.28 -44.65
CA ASN A 3 46.57 -18.10 -43.38
C ASN A 3 46.06 -16.91 -42.54
N SER A 4 45.33 -17.08 -41.41
CA SER A 4 45.57 -17.84 -40.16
C SER A 4 46.57 -17.15 -39.21
N ARG A 5 46.09 -16.76 -38.01
CA ARG A 5 46.76 -16.93 -36.71
C ARG A 5 45.81 -16.65 -35.55
N LEU A 6 45.33 -17.75 -34.97
CA LEU A 6 44.88 -17.87 -33.59
C LEU A 6 46.10 -17.79 -32.66
N THR A 7 45.94 -17.26 -31.45
CA THR A 7 46.84 -17.60 -30.33
C THR A 7 46.02 -17.68 -29.05
N THR A 8 45.90 -18.92 -28.56
CA THR A 8 45.36 -19.33 -27.27
C THR A 8 46.48 -19.45 -26.22
N LEU A 9 46.07 -19.63 -24.94
CA LEU A 9 46.79 -20.05 -23.72
C LEU A 9 46.79 -18.91 -22.67
N ARG A 10 46.47 -19.12 -21.39
CA ARG A 10 46.38 -20.35 -20.58
C ARG A 10 45.62 -20.03 -19.28
N THR A 11 44.94 -21.05 -18.75
CA THR A 11 44.27 -21.10 -17.46
C THR A 11 45.26 -21.09 -16.28
N SER A 12 44.85 -20.50 -15.15
CA SER A 12 45.46 -20.74 -13.83
C SER A 12 44.37 -20.69 -12.77
N LYS A 13 43.97 -21.86 -12.26
CA LYS A 13 43.24 -22.01 -11.00
C LYS A 13 44.06 -21.40 -9.86
N ARG A 14 43.40 -20.70 -8.94
CA ARG A 14 43.80 -20.64 -7.54
C ARG A 14 42.54 -20.50 -6.69
N ASP A 15 42.28 -21.54 -5.92
CA ASP A 15 41.37 -21.56 -4.79
C ASP A 15 41.75 -20.46 -3.80
N MET A 16 40.77 -19.67 -3.38
CA MET A 16 40.80 -19.03 -2.06
C MET A 16 39.36 -18.93 -1.54
N SER A 17 39.03 -19.87 -0.67
CA SER A 17 38.02 -19.70 0.37
C SER A 17 38.38 -18.46 1.20
N ALA A 18 37.47 -17.48 1.24
CA ALA A 18 37.57 -16.38 2.19
C ALA A 18 36.19 -16.16 2.83
N THR A 19 36.09 -16.71 4.03
CA THR A 19 35.11 -16.47 5.08
C THR A 19 34.65 -15.02 5.13
N ALA A 20 33.36 -14.76 4.87
CA ALA A 20 32.75 -13.46 5.08
C ALA A 20 32.53 -13.25 6.58
N ALA A 21 33.43 -12.48 7.21
CA ALA A 21 33.25 -11.99 8.57
C ALA A 21 32.11 -10.96 8.58
N ILE A 22 31.08 -11.23 9.39
CA ILE A 22 30.01 -10.29 9.72
C ILE A 22 30.63 -9.14 10.49
N HIS A 23 30.79 -7.98 9.85
CA HIS A 23 31.25 -6.76 10.50
C HIS A 23 30.03 -5.94 10.94
N THR A 24 29.81 -5.89 12.25
CA THR A 24 28.80 -5.06 12.90
C THR A 24 29.21 -3.59 12.78
N GLY A 25 28.79 -2.93 11.70
CA GLY A 25 29.09 -1.51 11.42
C GLY A 25 27.95 -0.58 11.85
N ARG A 26 28.22 0.28 12.84
CA ARG A 26 27.31 1.34 13.30
C ARG A 26 27.56 2.60 12.46
N ILE A 27 26.61 2.99 11.60
CA ILE A 27 26.72 4.21 10.78
C ILE A 27 26.01 5.37 11.49
N THR A 28 26.76 6.36 11.95
CA THR A 28 26.25 7.66 12.42
C THR A 28 26.28 8.67 11.29
N LEU A 29 25.12 9.16 10.86
CA LEU A 29 24.99 10.25 9.88
C LEU A 29 25.22 11.61 10.58
N GLY A 30 26.27 12.33 10.17
CA GLY A 30 26.56 13.70 10.61
C GLY A 30 25.69 14.73 9.89
N ALA A 31 25.19 15.72 10.63
CA ALA A 31 24.34 16.79 10.12
C ALA A 31 25.11 17.79 9.24
N PRO A 32 24.54 18.33 8.15
CA PRO A 32 25.17 19.38 7.36
C PRO A 32 24.96 20.77 7.98
N ALA A 33 26.01 21.61 7.89
CA ALA A 33 26.07 22.97 8.40
C ALA A 33 25.16 23.94 7.62
N ARG A 34 24.46 24.82 8.34
CA ARG A 34 23.65 25.92 7.80
C ARG A 34 24.51 27.09 7.34
N VAL A 35 24.32 27.53 6.11
CA VAL A 35 24.75 28.86 5.62
C VAL A 35 23.56 29.81 5.72
N ALA A 36 23.78 30.93 6.43
CA ALA A 36 22.79 32.00 6.60
C ALA A 36 22.87 32.99 5.43
N GLN A 37 21.72 33.32 4.83
CA GLN A 37 21.54 34.52 4.02
C GLN A 37 20.24 35.24 4.39
N THR A 38 20.32 36.55 4.24
CA THR A 38 19.57 37.60 4.94
C THR A 38 18.23 37.97 4.29
N ARG A 39 17.33 38.46 5.15
CA ARG A 39 15.94 38.94 4.90
C ARG A 39 15.78 39.92 3.73
N ARG A 40 14.59 39.90 3.09
CA ARG A 40 13.68 41.06 3.02
C ARG A 40 12.23 40.73 2.59
N HIS A 41 11.32 41.23 3.43
CA HIS A 41 9.93 41.68 3.23
C HIS A 41 8.75 40.70 3.07
N ALA A 42 7.69 41.04 3.81
CA ALA A 42 6.62 40.21 4.32
C ALA A 42 5.25 40.65 3.76
N LYS A 43 4.25 39.75 3.83
CA LYS A 43 2.83 40.10 3.93
C LYS A 43 2.13 39.07 4.83
N PRO A 44 1.18 39.47 5.71
CA PRO A 44 0.76 38.62 6.83
C PRO A 44 -0.43 37.74 6.44
N ALA A 45 -0.29 36.42 6.56
CA ALA A 45 -1.44 35.51 6.56
C ALA A 45 -1.95 35.36 8.00
N ARG A 46 -3.05 36.06 8.29
CA ARG A 46 -3.91 35.82 9.45
C ARG A 46 -4.47 34.40 9.39
N HIS A 47 -4.69 33.82 10.57
CA HIS A 47 -5.34 32.54 10.91
C HIS A 47 -4.39 31.40 11.31
N SER A 48 -3.60 31.61 12.36
CA SER A 48 -3.00 30.53 13.16
C SER A 48 -3.71 30.44 14.52
N ARG A 49 -5.00 30.09 14.53
CA ARG A 49 -5.70 29.81 15.80
C ARG A 49 -6.94 28.95 15.62
N ILE A 50 -6.80 27.77 15.02
CA ILE A 50 -7.84 26.74 15.03
C ILE A 50 -7.14 25.37 15.27
N VAL A 51 -7.31 24.88 16.50
CA VAL A 51 -7.15 23.50 17.00
C VAL A 51 -5.74 22.87 17.02
N ALA A 52 -4.90 23.38 17.93
CA ALA A 52 -3.98 22.51 18.66
C ALA A 52 -4.80 21.72 19.70
N ARG A 53 -5.31 20.54 19.33
CA ARG A 53 -5.96 19.61 20.26
C ARG A 53 -5.40 18.21 19.97
N ALA A 54 -4.48 17.79 20.84
CA ALA A 54 -3.90 16.46 21.02
C ALA A 54 -3.59 15.67 19.73
N ALA A 55 -2.45 15.96 19.11
CA ALA A 55 -1.77 15.07 18.16
C ALA A 55 -0.91 14.00 18.87
N ASP A 56 -1.27 13.65 20.10
CA ASP A 56 -0.43 12.96 21.09
C ASP A 56 -1.35 11.94 21.78
N GLU A 57 -1.30 10.62 21.59
CA GLU A 57 -0.33 9.69 21.03
C GLU A 57 -1.07 8.74 20.06
N ARG A 58 -0.82 8.81 18.75
CA ARG A 58 -1.15 7.65 17.90
C ARG A 58 -0.24 6.51 18.32
N ALA A 59 -0.79 5.31 18.52
CA ALA A 59 -0.01 4.13 18.89
C ALA A 59 1.16 3.97 17.90
N LYS A 60 2.38 4.20 18.38
CA LYS A 60 3.59 4.09 17.56
C LYS A 60 3.80 2.60 17.30
N LEU A 61 3.80 2.20 16.02
CA LEU A 61 4.17 0.84 15.66
C LEU A 61 5.52 0.50 16.31
N PRO A 62 5.66 -0.65 16.95
CA PRO A 62 6.93 -1.05 17.55
C PRO A 62 8.00 -1.07 16.46
N LYS A 63 9.07 -0.30 16.67
CA LYS A 63 10.19 -0.19 15.72
C LYS A 63 10.97 -1.49 15.58
N GLU A 64 10.85 -2.37 16.57
CA GLU A 64 11.44 -3.69 16.59
C GLU A 64 10.34 -4.70 16.88
N TYR A 65 10.18 -5.67 15.99
CA TYR A 65 9.33 -6.83 16.18
C TYR A 65 10.23 -8.04 16.40
N THR A 66 10.18 -8.61 17.60
CA THR A 66 10.84 -9.89 17.87
C THR A 66 10.04 -10.97 17.16
N PHE A 67 10.60 -11.52 16.08
CA PHE A 67 10.00 -12.65 15.40
C PHE A 67 10.05 -13.87 16.33
N HIS A 68 8.95 -14.14 17.01
CA HIS A 68 8.73 -15.48 17.54
C HIS A 68 8.43 -16.34 16.34
N SER A 69 9.35 -17.24 15.96
CA SER A 69 8.99 -18.33 15.05
C SER A 69 7.78 -19.01 15.68
N PRO A 70 6.59 -18.96 15.05
CA PRO A 70 5.49 -19.77 15.49
C PRO A 70 6.03 -21.20 15.53
N GLY A 71 5.82 -21.91 16.64
CA GLY A 71 6.01 -23.36 16.61
C GLY A 71 5.28 -23.87 15.37
N SER A 72 5.92 -24.77 14.60
CA SER A 72 5.31 -25.30 13.39
C SER A 72 3.93 -25.85 13.74
N VAL A 73 2.87 -25.09 13.44
CA VAL A 73 1.52 -25.61 13.46
C VAL A 73 1.54 -26.58 12.29
N GLN A 74 1.59 -27.89 12.58
CA GLN A 74 1.35 -28.86 11.52
C GLN A 74 -0.01 -28.52 10.93
N GLU A 75 -0.04 -28.18 9.65
CA GLU A 75 -1.27 -28.23 8.87
C GLU A 75 -1.73 -29.68 8.92
N THR A 76 -2.66 -29.98 9.83
CA THR A 76 -3.36 -31.25 9.82
C THR A 76 -4.61 -31.04 8.97
N ASP A 77 -4.95 -32.03 8.14
CA ASP A 77 -6.23 -32.08 7.40
C ASP A 77 -7.43 -32.28 8.34
N ASP A 78 -7.24 -32.13 9.65
CA ASP A 78 -8.29 -32.23 10.63
C ASP A 78 -9.22 -31.03 10.47
N ALA A 79 -10.52 -31.30 10.30
CA ALA A 79 -11.53 -30.27 10.34
C ALA A 79 -11.40 -29.51 11.68
N VAL A 80 -11.01 -28.24 11.62
CA VAL A 80 -10.99 -27.36 12.79
C VAL A 80 -12.43 -27.14 13.23
N VAL A 81 -12.90 -27.98 14.14
CA VAL A 81 -14.15 -27.75 14.87
C VAL A 81 -13.84 -26.65 15.87
N PHE A 82 -14.22 -25.42 15.54
CA PHE A 82 -14.05 -24.32 16.47
C PHE A 82 -14.97 -24.54 17.66
N ALA A 83 -14.40 -24.50 18.86
CA ALA A 83 -15.10 -24.66 20.14
C ALA A 83 -16.49 -23.96 20.19
N HIS A 84 -16.58 -22.73 19.68
CA HIS A 84 -17.83 -21.94 19.64
C HIS A 84 -18.97 -22.52 18.76
N GLN A 85 -18.74 -23.58 17.99
CA GLN A 85 -19.78 -24.28 17.22
C GLN A 85 -20.64 -25.19 18.11
N THR A 86 -20.20 -25.47 19.35
CA THR A 86 -21.04 -26.14 20.34
C THR A 86 -21.90 -25.10 21.12
N PRO A 87 -23.19 -25.36 21.37
CA PRO A 87 -24.06 -24.43 22.10
C PRO A 87 -23.57 -24.08 23.52
N GLU A 88 -22.82 -24.99 24.16
CA GLU A 88 -22.24 -24.80 25.50
C GLU A 88 -21.11 -23.75 25.49
N GLU A 89 -20.30 -23.72 24.44
CA GLU A 89 -19.14 -22.84 24.34
C GLU A 89 -19.44 -21.51 23.64
N ALA A 90 -20.51 -21.44 22.83
CA ALA A 90 -21.04 -20.18 22.29
C ALA A 90 -21.37 -19.18 23.42
N GLY A 91 -21.70 -19.68 24.62
CA GLY A 91 -21.87 -18.89 25.84
C GLY A 91 -20.68 -18.00 26.20
N LYS A 92 -19.45 -18.42 25.87
CA LYS A 92 -18.20 -17.72 26.22
C LYS A 92 -18.07 -16.35 25.54
N TRP A 93 -18.78 -16.15 24.43
CA TRP A 93 -18.68 -14.95 23.59
C TRP A 93 -19.97 -14.13 23.57
N LYS A 94 -20.94 -14.42 24.46
CA LYS A 94 -22.23 -13.71 24.52
C LYS A 94 -22.09 -12.21 24.74
N ASP A 95 -21.04 -11.80 25.45
CA ASP A 95 -20.74 -10.37 25.70
C ASP A 95 -19.87 -9.73 24.61
N SER A 96 -19.45 -10.51 23.60
CA SER A 96 -18.67 -9.99 22.47
C SER A 96 -19.60 -9.36 21.44
N SER A 97 -19.44 -8.06 21.22
CA SER A 97 -20.13 -7.33 20.17
C SER A 97 -19.30 -7.37 18.89
N VAL A 98 -19.89 -7.85 17.80
CA VAL A 98 -19.28 -7.88 16.48
C VAL A 98 -19.88 -6.76 15.65
N PHE A 99 -19.02 -5.82 15.23
CA PHE A 99 -19.40 -4.74 14.33
C PHE A 99 -18.58 -4.82 13.06
N HIS A 100 -19.25 -4.61 11.93
CA HIS A 100 -18.59 -4.46 10.65
C HIS A 100 -18.39 -2.97 10.37
N VAL A 101 -17.16 -2.62 9.98
CA VAL A 101 -16.78 -1.25 9.67
C VAL A 101 -17.66 -0.72 8.53
N GLY A 102 -18.28 0.43 8.73
CA GLY A 102 -19.09 1.13 7.71
C GLY A 102 -20.53 0.63 7.48
N ASP A 103 -20.97 -0.47 8.10
CA ASP A 103 -22.28 -1.11 7.79
C ASP A 103 -23.51 -0.34 8.29
N GLY A 104 -23.30 0.67 9.13
CA GLY A 104 -24.35 1.50 9.72
C GLY A 104 -24.27 2.98 9.32
N SER A 105 -23.72 3.31 8.16
CA SER A 105 -23.76 4.67 7.61
C SER A 105 -24.00 4.61 6.09
N SER A 106 -24.84 5.51 5.62
CA SER A 106 -25.12 5.75 4.19
C SER A 106 -24.63 7.12 3.75
N ASP A 107 -23.74 7.73 4.52
CA ASP A 107 -23.25 9.08 4.23
C ASP A 107 -22.52 9.10 2.88
N PRO A 108 -22.68 10.18 2.09
CA PRO A 108 -21.98 10.32 0.83
C PRO A 108 -20.48 10.41 1.08
N VAL A 109 -19.70 9.74 0.23
CA VAL A 109 -18.23 9.69 0.32
C VAL A 109 -17.63 10.17 -0.99
N ARG A 110 -16.66 11.07 -0.93
CA ARG A 110 -15.93 11.60 -2.09
C ARG A 110 -14.56 10.94 -2.17
N LEU A 111 -14.28 10.31 -3.31
CA LEU A 111 -13.06 9.54 -3.54
C LEU A 111 -12.18 10.19 -4.59
N GLY A 112 -10.87 10.12 -4.35
CA GLY A 112 -9.85 10.25 -5.37
C GLY A 112 -9.45 8.88 -5.92
N VAL A 113 -9.15 8.80 -7.21
CA VAL A 113 -8.60 7.59 -7.84
C VAL A 113 -7.30 7.91 -8.55
N VAL A 114 -6.26 7.15 -8.26
CA VAL A 114 -4.98 7.16 -8.99
C VAL A 114 -4.91 5.88 -9.81
N ILE A 115 -4.57 5.99 -11.10
CA ILE A 115 -4.54 4.84 -12.01
C ILE A 115 -3.26 4.80 -12.84
N GLY A 116 -2.64 3.62 -12.93
CA GLY A 116 -1.48 3.40 -13.79
C GLY A 116 -1.85 3.35 -15.28
N GLU A 117 -1.03 3.91 -16.16
CA GLU A 117 -1.27 3.93 -17.61
C GLU A 117 -0.92 2.61 -18.31
N PHE A 118 -0.05 1.79 -17.71
CA PHE A 118 0.29 0.48 -18.27
C PHE A 118 -0.95 -0.40 -18.40
N HIS A 119 -1.10 -1.06 -19.56
CA HIS A 119 -2.26 -1.88 -19.92
C HIS A 119 -3.60 -1.12 -19.97
N ASN A 120 -3.59 0.04 -20.65
CA ASN A 120 -4.74 0.97 -20.76
C ASN A 120 -6.13 0.31 -20.92
N ARG A 121 -6.31 -0.69 -21.79
CA ARG A 121 -7.61 -1.36 -21.98
C ARG A 121 -8.13 -2.06 -20.73
N LEU A 122 -7.24 -2.71 -19.97
CA LEU A 122 -7.60 -3.32 -18.70
C LEU A 122 -7.89 -2.23 -17.65
N MET A 123 -7.06 -1.19 -17.62
CA MET A 123 -7.19 -0.07 -16.69
C MET A 123 -8.50 0.70 -16.89
N ASP A 124 -8.92 0.95 -18.12
CA ASP A 124 -10.21 1.57 -18.44
C ASP A 124 -11.39 0.76 -17.88
N ARG A 125 -11.33 -0.57 -18.03
CA ARG A 125 -12.37 -1.47 -17.49
C ARG A 125 -12.38 -1.49 -15.96
N MET A 126 -11.21 -1.45 -15.34
CA MET A 126 -11.08 -1.36 -13.88
C MET A 126 -11.60 -0.01 -13.35
N LEU A 127 -11.32 1.09 -14.05
CA LEU A 127 -11.88 2.40 -13.71
C LEU A 127 -13.41 2.41 -13.82
N GLU A 128 -13.97 1.75 -14.83
CA GLU A 128 -15.42 1.62 -14.95
C GLU A 128 -16.02 0.80 -13.81
N ASP A 129 -15.42 -0.34 -13.46
CA ASP A 129 -15.85 -1.12 -12.29
C ASP A 129 -15.76 -0.32 -10.98
N ALA A 130 -14.74 0.51 -10.83
CA ALA A 130 -14.61 1.43 -9.70
C ALA A 130 -15.77 2.45 -9.66
N ARG A 131 -16.13 3.05 -10.80
CA ARG A 131 -17.25 4.00 -10.91
C ARG A 131 -18.59 3.36 -10.58
N VAL A 132 -18.87 2.20 -11.18
CA VAL A 132 -20.09 1.43 -10.91
C VAL A 132 -20.20 1.09 -9.42
N SER A 133 -19.08 0.65 -8.82
CA SER A 133 -19.02 0.30 -7.40
C SER A 133 -19.20 1.51 -6.47
N ALA A 134 -18.61 2.67 -6.82
CA ALA A 134 -18.78 3.90 -6.06
C ALA A 134 -20.25 4.34 -6.09
N ALA A 135 -20.85 4.40 -7.29
CA ALA A 135 -22.24 4.79 -7.48
C ALA A 135 -23.21 3.86 -6.72
N ALA A 136 -22.98 2.54 -6.78
CA ALA A 136 -23.80 1.55 -6.07
C ALA A 136 -23.76 1.72 -4.54
N MET A 137 -22.70 2.33 -4.00
CA MET A 137 -22.56 2.62 -2.57
C MET A 137 -22.90 4.06 -2.21
N GLY A 138 -23.35 4.91 -3.14
CA GLY A 138 -23.60 6.33 -2.90
C GLY A 138 -22.32 7.17 -2.72
N GLY A 139 -21.18 6.67 -3.21
CA GLY A 139 -19.92 7.42 -3.30
C GLY A 139 -19.76 8.10 -4.66
N THR A 140 -18.95 9.16 -4.70
CA THR A 140 -18.61 9.89 -5.92
C THR A 140 -17.09 9.87 -6.12
N ILE A 141 -16.65 9.57 -7.34
CA ILE A 141 -15.23 9.70 -7.71
C ILE A 141 -15.05 11.09 -8.32
N ASP A 142 -14.44 11.99 -7.57
CA ASP A 142 -14.31 13.40 -7.92
C ASP A 142 -13.08 13.70 -8.76
N GLN A 143 -12.01 12.96 -8.50
CA GLN A 143 -10.71 13.15 -9.12
C GLN A 143 -10.19 11.81 -9.60
N VAL A 144 -9.78 11.74 -10.88
CA VAL A 144 -9.07 10.61 -11.45
C VAL A 144 -7.75 11.11 -12.02
N VAL A 145 -6.63 10.62 -11.50
CA VAL A 145 -5.29 11.00 -11.92
C VAL A 145 -4.59 9.78 -12.52
N TRP A 146 -4.21 9.90 -13.79
CA TRP A 146 -3.39 8.90 -14.46
C TRP A 146 -1.91 9.14 -14.15
N VAL A 147 -1.19 8.07 -13.85
CA VAL A 147 0.26 8.07 -13.62
C VAL A 147 0.94 7.10 -14.59
N PRO A 148 2.19 7.36 -15.01
CA PRO A 148 2.88 6.50 -15.97
C PRO A 148 2.90 5.03 -15.54
N GLY A 149 3.11 4.76 -14.26
CA GLY A 149 2.98 3.43 -13.68
C GLY A 149 2.56 3.45 -12.21
N THR A 150 2.23 2.27 -11.70
CA THR A 150 1.80 2.07 -10.30
C THR A 150 2.87 2.50 -9.29
N TYR A 151 4.14 2.52 -9.69
CA TYR A 151 5.26 2.92 -8.82
C TYR A 151 5.29 4.42 -8.53
N GLU A 152 4.76 5.25 -9.42
CA GLU A 152 4.65 6.70 -9.24
C GLU A 152 3.40 7.09 -8.42
N ALA A 153 2.45 6.18 -8.23
CA ALA A 153 1.20 6.43 -7.52
C ALA A 153 1.37 6.98 -6.09
N PRO A 154 2.33 6.53 -5.25
CA PRO A 154 2.45 7.00 -3.87
C PRO A 154 2.57 8.52 -3.73
N LEU A 155 3.34 9.18 -4.61
CA LEU A 155 3.52 10.63 -4.57
C LEU A 155 2.22 11.37 -4.90
N VAL A 156 1.44 10.85 -5.86
CA VAL A 156 0.14 11.43 -6.22
C VAL A 156 -0.87 11.19 -5.12
N VAL A 157 -0.87 10.01 -4.50
CA VAL A 157 -1.75 9.67 -3.37
C VAL A 157 -1.51 10.61 -2.19
N GLU A 158 -0.25 10.82 -1.80
CA GLU A 158 0.12 11.78 -0.74
C GLU A 158 -0.50 13.15 -1.00
N ARG A 159 -0.34 13.66 -2.23
CA ARG A 159 -0.88 14.97 -2.63
C ARG A 159 -2.41 15.01 -2.62
N MET A 160 -3.09 13.92 -2.97
CA MET A 160 -4.55 13.82 -2.94
C MET A 160 -5.09 13.69 -1.51
N LEU A 161 -4.35 13.05 -0.60
CA LEU A 161 -4.75 12.92 0.81
C LEU A 161 -4.73 14.28 1.54
N GLU A 162 -3.92 15.23 1.08
CA GLU A 162 -3.93 16.62 1.56
C GLU A 162 -5.21 17.39 1.20
N ASP A 163 -6.00 16.91 0.24
CA ASP A 163 -7.25 17.55 -0.14
C ASP A 163 -8.37 17.18 0.84
N ASP A 164 -8.82 18.15 1.63
CA ASP A 164 -9.92 18.00 2.59
C ASP A 164 -11.28 17.74 1.91
N ALA A 165 -11.40 17.96 0.60
CA ALA A 165 -12.58 17.61 -0.17
C ALA A 165 -12.73 16.09 -0.38
N LEU A 166 -11.63 15.33 -0.25
CA LEU A 166 -11.59 13.89 -0.44
C LEU A 166 -11.59 13.16 0.91
N ASP A 167 -12.51 12.19 1.02
CA ASP A 167 -12.66 11.35 2.21
C ASP A 167 -11.76 10.11 2.15
N ALA A 168 -11.45 9.64 0.94
CA ALA A 168 -10.58 8.49 0.70
C ALA A 168 -9.88 8.60 -0.67
N VAL A 169 -8.77 7.89 -0.83
CA VAL A 169 -8.07 7.75 -2.12
C VAL A 169 -7.94 6.26 -2.45
N CYS A 170 -8.13 5.88 -3.71
CA CYS A 170 -7.94 4.50 -4.17
C CYS A 170 -6.90 4.45 -5.29
N VAL A 171 -6.02 3.47 -5.24
CA VAL A 171 -5.03 3.21 -6.29
C VAL A 171 -5.46 1.99 -7.09
N VAL A 172 -5.57 2.16 -8.41
CA VAL A 172 -5.91 1.11 -9.36
C VAL A 172 -4.70 0.87 -10.26
N GLY A 173 -4.33 -0.39 -10.46
CA GLY A 173 -3.18 -0.70 -11.28
C GLY A 173 -3.02 -2.17 -11.58
N TYR A 174 -2.02 -2.49 -12.39
CA TYR A 174 -1.64 -3.84 -12.70
C TYR A 174 -0.12 -3.96 -12.72
N ILE A 175 0.40 -4.96 -12.02
CA ILE A 175 1.82 -5.32 -11.99
C ILE A 175 1.94 -6.73 -12.58
N GLU A 176 2.27 -6.78 -13.88
CA GLU A 176 2.44 -8.03 -14.63
C GLU A 176 3.60 -8.88 -14.10
N LYS A 177 3.44 -10.21 -14.19
CA LYS A 177 4.50 -11.16 -13.90
C LYS A 177 5.66 -11.01 -14.90
N GLY A 178 6.79 -10.50 -14.42
CA GLY A 178 8.06 -10.49 -15.15
C GLY A 178 8.92 -11.74 -14.91
N SER A 179 10.07 -11.79 -15.58
CA SER A 179 11.10 -12.82 -15.39
C SER A 179 12.05 -12.54 -14.21
N THR A 180 11.88 -11.40 -13.52
CA THR A 180 12.73 -10.96 -12.41
C THR A 180 11.88 -10.61 -11.19
N LEU A 181 12.53 -10.35 -10.05
CA LEU A 181 11.87 -9.90 -8.81
C LEU A 181 11.34 -8.45 -8.89
N HIS A 182 11.59 -7.73 -9.99
CA HIS A 182 11.27 -6.31 -10.11
C HIS A 182 9.82 -5.95 -9.74
N GLY A 183 8.85 -6.67 -10.30
CA GLY A 183 7.43 -6.41 -10.00
C GLY A 183 7.07 -6.72 -8.53
N GLN A 184 7.71 -7.72 -7.92
CA GLN A 184 7.48 -8.07 -6.52
C GLN A 184 7.96 -6.95 -5.59
N GLU A 185 9.17 -6.45 -5.82
CA GLU A 185 9.74 -5.34 -5.05
C GLU A 185 8.93 -4.05 -5.21
N MET A 186 8.48 -3.75 -6.43
CA MET A 186 7.62 -2.58 -6.69
C MET A 186 6.29 -2.69 -5.94
N GLY A 187 5.60 -3.83 -6.05
CA GLY A 187 4.30 -4.05 -5.40
C GLY A 187 4.41 -4.00 -3.87
N ALA A 188 5.44 -4.62 -3.30
CA ALA A 188 5.70 -4.58 -1.86
C ALA A 188 5.98 -3.14 -1.37
N THR A 189 6.82 -2.40 -2.10
CA THR A 189 7.14 -1.00 -1.78
C THR A 189 5.90 -0.12 -1.81
N CYS A 190 5.09 -0.21 -2.87
CA CYS A 190 3.86 0.58 -3.00
C CYS A 190 2.87 0.25 -1.88
N SER A 191 2.64 -1.04 -1.61
CA SER A 191 1.70 -1.50 -0.57
C SER A 191 2.06 -0.95 0.82
N LEU A 192 3.36 -0.97 1.17
CA LEU A 192 3.85 -0.44 2.43
C LEU A 192 3.64 1.07 2.53
N ILE A 193 3.98 1.82 1.47
CA ILE A 193 3.85 3.28 1.47
C ILE A 193 2.38 3.70 1.54
N PHE A 194 1.48 3.05 0.80
CA PHE A 194 0.04 3.35 0.88
C PHE A 194 -0.50 3.17 2.29
N LYS A 195 -0.07 2.10 2.99
CA LYS A 195 -0.50 1.89 4.37
C LYS A 195 0.09 2.94 5.32
N GLN A 196 1.34 3.35 5.09
CA GLN A 196 1.95 4.43 5.87
C GLN A 196 1.21 5.75 5.67
N LEU A 197 0.89 6.12 4.42
CA LEU A 197 0.12 7.32 4.09
C LEU A 197 -1.29 7.28 4.71
N GLU A 198 -1.97 6.14 4.66
CA GLU A 198 -3.27 5.96 5.34
C GLU A 198 -3.18 6.26 6.85
N LEU A 199 -2.15 5.72 7.51
CA LEU A 199 -1.94 5.91 8.96
C LEU A 199 -1.49 7.32 9.32
N GLU A 200 -0.76 8.00 8.43
CA GLU A 200 -0.26 9.35 8.62
C GLU A 200 -1.36 10.40 8.43
N TYR A 201 -2.11 10.31 7.34
CA TYR A 201 -3.18 11.27 7.02
C TYR A 201 -4.50 10.93 7.74
N GLY A 202 -4.67 9.69 8.19
CA GLY A 202 -5.91 9.23 8.82
C GLY A 202 -7.10 9.16 7.85
N LYS A 203 -6.82 9.12 6.55
CA LYS A 203 -7.80 8.94 5.46
C LYS A 203 -7.54 7.59 4.78
N PRO A 204 -8.57 6.78 4.48
CA PRO A 204 -8.39 5.45 3.89
C PRO A 204 -7.68 5.50 2.53
N VAL A 205 -6.75 4.56 2.30
CA VAL A 205 -6.08 4.36 1.02
C VAL A 205 -6.43 2.96 0.49
N GLY A 206 -7.34 2.91 -0.47
CA GLY A 206 -7.76 1.66 -1.11
C GLY A 206 -6.73 1.15 -2.12
N MET A 207 -6.52 -0.16 -2.16
CA MET A 207 -5.59 -0.80 -3.09
C MET A 207 -6.33 -1.77 -4.01
N GLY A 208 -6.55 -1.34 -5.24
CA GLY A 208 -7.11 -2.11 -6.36
C GLY A 208 -6.05 -2.48 -7.38
N ILE A 209 -4.86 -2.89 -6.92
CA ILE A 209 -3.75 -3.31 -7.79
C ILE A 209 -3.83 -4.83 -8.02
N ILE A 210 -3.80 -5.26 -9.28
CA ILE A 210 -3.68 -6.67 -9.64
C ILE A 210 -2.20 -7.04 -9.66
N GLY A 211 -1.80 -8.08 -8.91
CA GLY A 211 -0.41 -8.54 -8.81
C GLY A 211 0.22 -8.18 -7.46
N PRO A 212 1.55 -8.33 -7.29
CA PRO A 212 2.53 -8.76 -8.30
C PRO A 212 2.45 -10.26 -8.64
N GLY A 213 2.73 -10.62 -9.90
CA GLY A 213 2.85 -12.02 -10.33
C GLY A 213 1.63 -12.61 -11.06
N ALA A 214 0.62 -11.78 -11.36
CA ALA A 214 -0.49 -12.19 -12.22
C ALA A 214 -0.11 -12.11 -13.71
N THR A 215 -0.49 -13.13 -14.48
CA THR A 215 -0.40 -13.10 -15.95
C THR A 215 -1.47 -12.17 -16.53
N ALA A 216 -1.31 -11.73 -17.78
CA ALA A 216 -2.31 -10.90 -18.46
C ALA A 216 -3.71 -11.57 -18.48
N GLU A 217 -3.77 -12.88 -18.78
CA GLU A 217 -5.03 -13.66 -18.76
C GLU A 217 -5.67 -13.67 -17.36
N GLN A 218 -4.86 -13.84 -16.32
CA GLN A 218 -5.31 -13.77 -14.93
C GLN A 218 -5.81 -12.38 -14.53
N ALA A 219 -5.26 -11.32 -15.12
CA ALA A 219 -5.65 -9.95 -14.84
C ALA A 219 -7.03 -9.61 -15.45
N GLU A 220 -7.32 -10.13 -16.64
CA GLU A 220 -8.62 -9.96 -17.31
C GLU A 220 -9.81 -10.48 -16.48
N GLY A 221 -9.60 -11.56 -15.71
CA GLY A 221 -10.60 -12.09 -14.78
C GLY A 221 -10.72 -11.35 -13.44
N ARG A 222 -9.88 -10.35 -13.18
CA ARG A 222 -9.76 -9.66 -11.88
C ARG A 222 -10.15 -8.18 -11.92
N VAL A 223 -10.83 -7.73 -12.97
CA VAL A 223 -11.32 -6.34 -13.11
C VAL A 223 -12.06 -5.85 -11.86
N ALA A 224 -12.86 -6.72 -11.23
CA ALA A 224 -13.65 -6.45 -10.03
C ALA A 224 -12.83 -6.03 -8.78
N TYR A 225 -11.49 -6.13 -8.82
CA TYR A 225 -10.62 -5.72 -7.73
C TYR A 225 -10.66 -4.21 -7.49
N ALA A 226 -10.87 -3.41 -8.54
CA ALA A 226 -11.03 -1.97 -8.42
C ALA A 226 -12.27 -1.63 -7.59
N GLY A 227 -13.41 -2.25 -7.90
CA GLY A 227 -14.65 -2.11 -7.16
C GLY A 227 -14.55 -2.61 -5.71
N ASN A 228 -13.83 -3.72 -5.48
CA ASN A 228 -13.55 -4.19 -4.11
C ASN A 228 -12.82 -3.13 -3.28
N ALA A 229 -11.79 -2.49 -3.88
CA ALA A 229 -11.05 -1.41 -3.22
C ALA A 229 -11.94 -0.20 -2.91
N ILE A 230 -12.77 0.23 -3.86
CA ILE A 230 -13.74 1.32 -3.67
C ILE A 230 -14.71 1.01 -2.53
N ARG A 231 -15.31 -0.20 -2.54
CA ARG A 231 -16.26 -0.60 -1.49
C ARG A 231 -15.63 -0.58 -0.09
N ALA A 232 -14.39 -1.07 0.01
CA ALA A 232 -13.64 -1.04 1.27
C ALA A 232 -13.35 0.40 1.71
N SER A 233 -12.85 1.25 0.80
CA SER A 233 -12.54 2.65 1.10
C SER A 233 -13.77 3.45 1.54
N ILE A 234 -14.94 3.25 0.91
CA ILE A 234 -16.19 3.91 1.33
C ILE A 234 -16.58 3.50 2.75
N ARG A 235 -16.54 2.20 3.06
CA ARG A 235 -16.89 1.69 4.39
C ARG A 235 -15.94 2.24 5.46
N MET A 236 -14.65 2.26 5.17
CA MET A 236 -13.63 2.84 6.05
C MET A 236 -13.87 4.34 6.25
N ALA A 237 -14.10 5.10 5.17
CA ALA A 237 -14.32 6.55 5.25
C ALA A 237 -15.53 6.89 6.13
N ARG A 238 -16.64 6.18 5.94
CA ARG A 238 -17.84 6.32 6.78
C ARG A 238 -17.60 6.03 8.25
N TYR A 239 -16.76 5.04 8.55
CA TYR A 239 -16.42 4.74 9.93
C TYR A 239 -15.53 5.82 10.54
N MET A 240 -14.54 6.31 9.79
CA MET A 240 -13.64 7.37 10.25
C MET A 240 -14.35 8.72 10.42
N ALA A 241 -15.47 8.94 9.71
CA ALA A 241 -16.31 10.12 9.86
C ALA A 241 -17.15 10.12 11.16
N LYS A 242 -17.38 8.96 11.80
CA LYS A 242 -18.08 8.87 13.08
C LYS A 242 -17.18 9.40 14.20
N LYS A 243 -17.37 10.67 14.56
CA LYS A 243 -16.82 11.28 15.78
C LYS A 243 -17.73 11.07 16.98
#